data_AF-A0A0J6SV50-F1
#
_entry.id   AF-A0A0J6SV50-F1
#
_cell.length_a   1.000
_cell.length_b   1.000
_cell.length_c   1.000
_cell.angle_alpha   90.00
_cell.angle_beta   90.00
_cell.angle_gamma   90.00
#
_symmetry.space_group_name_H-M   'P 1'
#
loop_
_entity.id
_entity.type
_entity.pdbx_description
1 polymer ?
#
loop_
_entity_poly.entity_id
_entity_poly.type
_entity_poly.pdbx_seq_one_letter_code
_entity_poly.pdbx_strand_id
1 'polypeptide(L)'
;MQLPSLCAFVNYIRVVCDADDAAIAHSLNDLRPGTSGQDLKSWAQTWMMRQVRLHVPPPIPVEDAAFSLIVGRDLARIGREFRNCLGERLAEAFLASTIHYLWTDAPGGAAVVALSPLSDGGWFVEDVRQARNRRLSSSAVRELRAALSKYGITIHLLAPESGPSPHALRHLINSWASGLDLSDDDDEEQDCGGGEEEAEVLRHLDRLLAGINGEPVPDGYYEDETETA
;
A
#
# COMPACT_ATOMS: atom_id res chain seq x y z
N MET A 1 4.14 13.59 -29.24
CA MET A 1 3.12 14.18 -28.36
C MET A 1 1.93 14.58 -29.23
N GLN A 2 0.74 14.07 -28.97
CA GLN A 2 -0.44 14.45 -29.75
C GLN A 2 -0.95 15.80 -29.22
N LEU A 3 -1.17 16.77 -30.11
CA LEU A 3 -1.69 18.12 -29.79
C LEU A 3 -2.88 18.12 -28.79
N PRO A 4 -3.83 17.17 -28.84
CA PRO A 4 -4.92 17.07 -27.86
C PRO A 4 -4.46 16.93 -26.40
N SER A 5 -3.40 16.16 -26.13
CA SER A 5 -2.91 15.94 -24.75
C SER A 5 -2.31 17.21 -24.15
N LEU A 6 -1.64 18.03 -24.97
CA LEU A 6 -1.10 19.32 -24.54
C LEU A 6 -2.23 20.31 -24.24
N CYS A 7 -3.25 20.38 -25.11
CA CYS A 7 -4.43 21.22 -24.87
C CYS A 7 -5.17 20.79 -23.58
N ALA A 8 -5.32 19.48 -23.36
CA ALA A 8 -5.92 18.96 -22.13
C ALA A 8 -5.11 19.35 -20.89
N PHE A 9 -3.78 19.22 -20.94
CA PHE A 9 -2.90 19.62 -19.84
C PHE A 9 -2.99 21.13 -19.55
N VAL A 10 -3.02 21.98 -20.58
CA VAL A 10 -3.20 23.43 -20.41
C VAL A 10 -4.54 23.78 -19.77
N ASN A 11 -5.63 23.12 -20.20
CA ASN A 11 -6.94 23.31 -19.57
C ASN A 11 -6.92 22.87 -18.10
N TYR A 12 -6.19 21.81 -17.80
CA TYR A 12 -6.05 21.30 -16.45
C TYR A 12 -5.29 22.29 -15.55
N ILE A 13 -4.20 22.90 -16.05
CA ILE A 13 -3.44 23.95 -15.33
C ILE A 13 -4.36 25.09 -14.86
N ARG A 14 -5.27 25.57 -15.71
CA ARG A 14 -6.23 26.64 -15.36
C ARG A 14 -7.07 26.28 -14.13
N VAL A 15 -7.50 25.03 -14.04
CA VAL A 15 -8.37 24.54 -12.97
C VAL A 15 -7.60 24.43 -11.65
N VAL A 16 -6.40 23.85 -11.67
CA VAL A 16 -5.72 23.40 -10.45
C VAL A 16 -4.58 24.31 -9.97
N CYS A 17 -4.09 25.24 -10.81
CA CYS A 17 -2.95 26.11 -10.49
C CYS A 17 -3.31 27.60 -10.32
N ASP A 18 -4.58 28.00 -10.37
CA ASP A 18 -5.00 29.42 -10.36
C ASP A 18 -4.30 30.26 -11.45
N ALA A 19 -3.98 29.64 -12.59
CA ALA A 19 -3.24 30.26 -13.67
C ALA A 19 -4.18 31.01 -14.62
N ASP A 20 -3.90 32.28 -14.89
CA ASP A 20 -4.57 33.03 -15.94
C ASP A 20 -4.01 32.71 -17.34
N ASP A 21 -4.74 33.13 -18.38
CA ASP A 21 -4.36 32.87 -19.77
C ASP A 21 -3.05 33.57 -20.14
N ALA A 22 -2.74 34.71 -19.53
CA ALA A 22 -1.51 35.45 -19.80
C ALA A 22 -0.28 34.69 -19.30
N ALA A 23 -0.33 34.14 -18.09
CA ALA A 23 0.74 33.34 -17.49
C ALA A 23 0.97 32.03 -18.26
N ILE A 24 -0.11 31.38 -18.72
CA ILE A 24 -0.03 30.19 -19.56
C ILE A 24 0.61 30.52 -20.90
N ALA A 25 0.10 31.55 -21.60
CA ALA A 25 0.62 31.97 -22.90
C ALA A 25 2.10 32.36 -22.82
N HIS A 26 2.49 33.10 -21.78
CA HIS A 26 3.89 33.43 -21.53
C HIS A 26 4.74 32.17 -21.36
N SER A 27 4.31 31.22 -20.52
CA SER A 27 5.04 29.97 -20.30
C SER A 27 5.15 29.08 -21.54
N LEU A 28 4.18 29.15 -22.46
CA LEU A 28 4.20 28.41 -23.72
C LEU A 28 5.13 29.08 -24.74
N ASN A 29 5.22 30.40 -24.75
CA ASN A 29 6.16 31.14 -25.60
C ASN A 29 7.62 30.86 -25.23
N ASP A 30 7.89 30.52 -23.96
CA ASP A 30 9.21 30.08 -23.51
C ASP A 30 9.63 28.70 -24.07
N LEU A 31 8.66 27.89 -24.53
CA LEU A 31 8.92 26.65 -25.25
C LEU A 31 9.27 26.96 -26.71
N ARG A 32 10.58 26.94 -27.03
CA ARG A 32 11.07 27.22 -28.40
C ARG A 32 10.49 26.24 -29.44
N PRO A 33 10.30 26.64 -30.71
CA PRO A 33 10.06 25.68 -31.78
C PRO A 33 11.18 24.63 -31.83
N GLY A 34 10.82 23.34 -31.84
CA GLY A 34 11.79 22.23 -31.75
C GLY A 34 12.22 21.86 -30.32
N THR A 35 11.51 22.34 -29.30
CA THR A 35 11.65 21.96 -27.88
C THR A 35 11.84 20.44 -27.73
N SER A 36 12.89 20.06 -27.02
CA SER A 36 13.18 18.65 -26.75
C SER A 36 12.16 18.05 -25.76
N GLY A 37 12.05 16.73 -25.71
CA GLY A 37 11.20 16.06 -24.71
C GLY A 37 11.60 16.42 -23.25
N GLN A 38 12.87 16.73 -23.01
CA GLN A 38 13.36 17.12 -21.69
C GLN A 38 12.89 18.51 -21.27
N ASP A 39 12.93 19.47 -22.19
CA ASP A 39 12.47 20.84 -21.93
C ASP A 39 10.96 20.86 -21.64
N LEU A 40 10.18 20.07 -22.38
CA LEU A 40 8.74 19.91 -22.15
C LEU A 40 8.46 19.26 -20.78
N LYS A 41 9.24 18.24 -20.40
CA LYS A 41 9.12 17.59 -19.09
C LYS A 41 9.37 18.60 -17.96
N SER A 42 10.44 19.39 -18.06
CA SER A 42 10.79 20.41 -17.07
C SER A 42 9.74 21.52 -16.99
N TRP A 43 9.18 21.94 -18.12
CA TRP A 43 8.05 22.86 -18.18
C TRP A 43 6.81 22.30 -17.49
N ALA A 44 6.41 21.06 -17.79
CA ALA A 44 5.27 20.42 -17.18
C ALA A 44 5.46 20.28 -15.65
N GLN A 45 6.64 19.85 -15.20
CA GLN A 45 6.98 19.77 -13.78
C GLN A 45 6.88 21.12 -13.07
N THR A 46 7.29 22.20 -13.74
CA THR A 46 7.16 23.56 -13.21
C THR A 46 5.71 23.93 -12.94
N TRP A 47 4.80 23.57 -13.85
CA TRP A 47 3.37 23.77 -13.65
C TRP A 47 2.77 22.86 -12.60
N MET A 48 3.14 21.58 -12.57
CA MET A 48 2.64 20.65 -11.55
C MET A 48 3.01 21.08 -10.13
N MET A 49 4.22 21.64 -9.94
CA MET A 49 4.61 22.22 -8.65
C MET A 49 3.74 23.41 -8.23
N ARG A 50 3.08 24.11 -9.16
CA ARG A 50 2.21 25.26 -8.86
C ARG A 50 0.78 24.86 -8.50
N GLN A 51 0.46 23.58 -8.46
CA GLN A 51 -0.86 23.10 -8.05
C GLN A 51 -1.19 23.62 -6.65
N VAL A 52 -2.38 24.22 -6.52
CA VAL A 52 -2.91 24.76 -5.26
C VAL A 52 -4.18 24.05 -4.80
N ARG A 53 -4.79 23.24 -5.66
CA ARG A 53 -6.00 22.46 -5.34
C ARG A 53 -6.15 21.21 -6.19
N LEU A 54 -7.11 20.38 -5.83
CA LEU A 54 -7.54 19.22 -6.60
C LEU A 54 -8.64 19.62 -7.60
N HIS A 55 -8.73 18.87 -8.69
CA HIS A 55 -9.85 18.97 -9.65
C HIS A 55 -11.11 18.20 -9.21
N VAL A 56 -10.97 17.37 -8.16
CA VAL A 56 -12.04 16.60 -7.52
C VAL A 56 -12.18 17.05 -6.06
N PRO A 57 -13.37 16.90 -5.45
CA PRO A 57 -13.52 17.14 -4.01
C PRO A 57 -12.55 16.26 -3.21
N PRO A 58 -11.84 16.82 -2.21
CA PRO A 58 -10.96 16.03 -1.36
C PRO A 58 -11.81 15.05 -0.52
N PRO A 59 -11.39 13.77 -0.40
CA PRO A 59 -12.14 12.78 0.40
C PRO A 59 -12.12 13.06 1.91
N ILE A 60 -11.16 13.86 2.38
CA ILE A 60 -11.09 14.35 3.75
C ILE A 60 -11.29 15.87 3.70
N PRO A 61 -12.24 16.44 4.46
CA PRO A 61 -12.46 17.89 4.50
C PRO A 61 -11.20 18.65 4.93
N VAL A 62 -10.99 19.84 4.37
CA VAL A 62 -9.81 20.69 4.65
C VAL A 62 -9.80 21.18 6.10
N GLU A 63 -10.95 21.15 6.76
CA GLU A 63 -11.15 21.53 8.16
C GLU A 63 -10.68 20.46 9.15
N ASP A 64 -10.41 19.22 8.70
CA ASP A 64 -9.86 18.19 9.59
C ASP A 64 -8.40 18.50 9.93
N ALA A 65 -8.18 18.98 11.15
CA ALA A 65 -6.85 19.36 11.65
C ALA A 65 -5.84 18.20 11.68
N ALA A 66 -6.29 16.95 11.68
CA ALA A 66 -5.39 15.79 11.68
C ALA A 66 -4.82 15.48 10.30
N PHE A 67 -5.47 15.91 9.21
CA PHE A 67 -5.10 15.57 7.84
C PHE A 67 -4.91 16.80 6.97
N SER A 68 -3.65 17.15 6.69
CA SER A 68 -3.33 18.24 5.77
C SER A 68 -3.14 17.71 4.35
N LEU A 69 -3.93 18.21 3.39
CA LEU A 69 -3.76 17.88 1.97
C LEU A 69 -2.37 18.34 1.46
N ILE A 70 -1.70 17.48 0.71
CA ILE A 70 -0.38 17.75 0.12
C ILE A 70 -0.54 17.93 -1.40
N VAL A 71 -0.21 19.12 -1.92
CA VAL A 71 -0.25 19.42 -3.37
C VAL A 71 0.99 20.19 -3.82
N GLY A 72 1.28 20.13 -5.11
CA GLY A 72 2.32 20.95 -5.75
C GLY A 72 3.68 20.88 -5.05
N ARG A 73 4.21 22.05 -4.65
CA ARG A 73 5.52 22.18 -3.98
C ARG A 73 5.61 21.43 -2.65
N ASP A 74 4.49 21.21 -1.96
CA ASP A 74 4.51 20.53 -0.68
C ASP A 74 4.91 19.06 -0.79
N LEU A 75 4.66 18.39 -1.93
CA LEU A 75 5.16 17.03 -2.16
C LEU A 75 6.69 16.98 -2.10
N ALA A 76 7.36 17.92 -2.78
CA ALA A 76 8.82 17.97 -2.80
C ALA A 76 9.41 18.43 -1.47
N ARG A 77 8.71 19.32 -0.74
CA ARG A 77 9.11 19.75 0.60
C ARG A 77 9.02 18.60 1.59
N ILE A 78 7.84 18.00 1.73
CA ILE A 78 7.59 16.89 2.65
C ILE A 78 8.43 15.68 2.27
N GLY A 79 8.61 15.40 0.97
CA GLY A 79 9.47 14.31 0.51
C GLY A 79 10.93 14.44 0.99
N ARG A 80 11.48 15.66 0.98
CA ARG A 80 12.81 15.93 1.54
C ARG A 80 12.85 15.83 3.06
N GLU A 81 11.86 16.40 3.75
CA GLU A 81 11.75 16.34 5.22
C GLU A 81 11.65 14.89 5.71
N PHE A 82 10.81 14.09 5.05
CA PHE A 82 10.60 12.68 5.36
C PHE A 82 11.73 11.80 4.81
N ARG A 83 12.56 12.29 3.89
CA ARG A 83 13.53 11.47 3.14
C ARG A 83 12.87 10.25 2.50
N ASN A 84 11.81 10.51 1.73
CA ASN A 84 11.07 9.50 0.96
C ASN A 84 10.87 9.95 -0.50
N CYS A 85 10.20 9.11 -1.27
CA CYS A 85 9.97 9.33 -2.71
C CYS A 85 8.73 10.19 -3.00
N LEU A 86 8.12 10.87 -2.01
CA LEU A 86 6.88 11.63 -2.24
C LEU A 86 7.04 12.70 -3.33
N GLY A 87 8.20 13.37 -3.40
CA GLY A 87 8.48 14.36 -4.44
C GLY A 87 8.48 13.79 -5.87
N GLU A 88 8.64 12.48 -6.03
CA GLU A 88 8.60 11.80 -7.33
C GLU A 88 7.16 11.51 -7.79
N ARG A 89 6.17 11.57 -6.87
CA ARG A 89 4.74 11.32 -7.15
C ARG A 89 3.97 12.55 -7.64
N LEU A 90 4.68 13.54 -8.16
CA LEU A 90 4.10 14.83 -8.57
C LEU A 90 3.01 14.67 -9.64
N ALA A 91 3.20 13.79 -10.63
CA ALA A 91 2.22 13.59 -11.70
C ALA A 91 0.94 12.90 -11.20
N GLU A 92 1.07 11.92 -10.32
CA GLU A 92 -0.05 11.19 -9.72
C GLU A 92 -0.91 12.13 -8.86
N ALA A 93 -0.26 12.97 -8.06
CA ALA A 93 -0.92 13.99 -7.24
C ALA A 93 -1.55 15.10 -8.08
N PHE A 94 -0.86 15.53 -9.14
CA PHE A 94 -1.36 16.56 -10.03
C PHE A 94 -2.67 16.13 -10.67
N LEU A 95 -2.74 14.90 -11.18
CA LEU A 95 -3.92 14.33 -11.83
C LEU A 95 -4.97 13.81 -10.85
N ALA A 96 -4.71 13.86 -9.54
CA ALA A 96 -5.48 13.19 -8.49
C ALA A 96 -5.77 11.70 -8.76
N SER A 97 -4.87 11.02 -9.47
CA SER A 97 -4.89 9.54 -9.53
C SER A 97 -4.46 8.94 -8.20
N THR A 98 -3.69 9.70 -7.40
CA THR A 98 -3.40 9.42 -6.00
C THR A 98 -3.36 10.74 -5.23
N ILE A 99 -4.19 10.88 -4.18
CA ILE A 99 -4.19 12.04 -3.30
C ILE A 99 -3.32 11.75 -2.07
N HIS A 100 -2.54 12.72 -1.63
CA HIS A 100 -1.65 12.57 -0.49
C HIS A 100 -2.06 13.49 0.65
N TYR A 101 -2.12 12.95 1.87
CA TYR A 101 -2.34 13.71 3.09
C TYR A 101 -1.17 13.52 4.05
N LEU A 102 -0.83 14.57 4.78
CA LEU A 102 -0.01 14.50 5.97
C LEU A 102 -0.93 14.26 7.16
N TRP A 103 -0.82 13.08 7.77
CA TRP A 103 -1.42 12.79 9.07
C TRP A 103 -0.48 13.29 10.17
N THR A 104 -0.84 14.42 10.78
CA THR A 104 0.03 15.16 11.71
C THR A 104 0.15 14.49 13.08
N ASP A 105 -0.95 13.92 13.57
CA ASP A 105 -1.08 13.38 14.92
C ASP A 105 -0.91 11.85 14.97
N ALA A 106 -0.21 11.29 13.99
CA ALA A 106 0.03 9.85 13.91
C ALA A 106 0.88 9.35 15.12
N PRO A 107 0.49 8.23 15.76
CA PRO A 107 1.32 7.62 16.81
C PRO A 107 2.70 7.24 16.28
N GLY A 108 3.75 7.66 17.00
CA GLY A 108 5.14 7.47 16.56
C GLY A 108 5.65 8.53 15.57
N GLY A 109 4.85 9.57 15.32
CA GLY A 109 5.20 10.72 14.49
C GLY A 109 4.48 10.74 13.15
N ALA A 110 4.39 11.93 12.57
CA ALA A 110 3.60 12.21 11.36
C ALA A 110 3.86 11.22 10.22
N ALA A 111 2.81 10.93 9.46
CA ALA A 111 2.81 9.96 8.37
C ALA A 111 2.17 10.55 7.11
N VAL A 112 2.67 10.14 5.94
CA VAL A 112 2.04 10.43 4.66
C VAL A 112 1.08 9.30 4.32
N VAL A 113 -0.17 9.65 4.06
CA VAL A 113 -1.24 8.73 3.64
C VAL A 113 -1.50 8.96 2.15
N ALA A 114 -1.36 7.92 1.34
CA ALA A 114 -1.69 7.93 -0.07
C ALA A 114 -3.06 7.27 -0.28
N LEU A 115 -3.97 7.99 -0.93
CA LEU A 115 -5.32 7.55 -1.25
C LEU A 115 -5.50 7.42 -2.75
N SER A 116 -6.05 6.30 -3.20
CA SER A 116 -6.37 6.07 -4.59
C SER A 116 -7.88 5.91 -4.79
N PRO A 117 -8.44 6.43 -5.88
CA PRO A 117 -9.88 6.37 -6.13
C PRO A 117 -10.30 4.96 -6.51
N LEU A 118 -11.52 4.60 -6.11
CA LEU A 118 -12.21 3.39 -6.54
C LEU A 118 -13.16 3.71 -7.69
N SER A 119 -13.53 2.70 -8.48
CA SER A 119 -14.44 2.83 -9.61
C SER A 119 -15.87 3.22 -9.20
N ASP A 120 -16.25 2.98 -7.96
CA ASP A 120 -17.54 3.36 -7.37
C ASP A 120 -17.57 4.79 -6.81
N GLY A 121 -16.48 5.55 -6.98
CA GLY A 121 -16.33 6.90 -6.44
C GLY A 121 -15.84 6.94 -4.98
N GLY A 122 -15.62 5.78 -4.36
CA GLY A 122 -14.97 5.66 -3.06
C GLY A 122 -13.46 5.89 -3.14
N TRP A 123 -12.81 5.79 -1.99
CA TRP A 123 -11.36 5.92 -1.86
C TRP A 123 -10.81 4.80 -0.99
N PHE A 124 -9.59 4.37 -1.29
CA PHE A 124 -8.88 3.42 -0.44
C PHE A 124 -7.47 3.90 -0.15
N VAL A 125 -6.93 3.45 0.97
CA VAL A 125 -5.53 3.69 1.35
C VAL A 125 -4.62 2.77 0.54
N GLU A 126 -3.83 3.36 -0.36
CA GLU A 126 -2.82 2.66 -1.15
C GLU A 126 -1.56 2.38 -0.32
N ASP A 127 -1.05 3.39 0.38
CA ASP A 127 0.14 3.27 1.21
C ASP A 127 0.14 4.30 2.36
N VAL A 128 0.85 3.97 3.44
CA VAL A 128 1.07 4.90 4.56
C VAL A 128 2.50 4.79 5.05
N ARG A 129 3.23 5.91 5.02
CA ARG A 129 4.66 5.94 5.32
C ARG A 129 5.02 7.06 6.28
N GLN A 130 5.75 6.71 7.33
CA GLN A 130 6.47 7.66 8.15
C GLN A 130 7.80 8.05 7.49
N ALA A 131 8.50 9.00 8.10
CA ALA A 131 9.84 9.40 7.68
C ALA A 131 10.78 8.19 7.49
N ARG A 132 11.57 8.24 6.42
CA ARG A 132 12.46 7.19 5.89
C ARG A 132 11.70 5.93 5.45
N ASN A 133 10.50 6.09 4.89
CA ASN A 133 9.64 4.99 4.40
C ASN A 133 9.26 3.95 5.46
N ARG A 134 9.32 4.34 6.75
CA ARG A 134 8.95 3.45 7.85
C ARG A 134 7.46 3.15 7.83
N ARG A 135 7.10 1.91 8.16
CA ARG A 135 5.72 1.47 8.30
C ARG A 135 5.16 1.93 9.65
N LEU A 136 3.85 2.15 9.68
CA LEU A 136 3.12 2.37 10.92
C LEU A 136 3.14 1.12 11.81
N SER A 137 3.05 1.34 13.13
CA SER A 137 2.75 0.27 14.09
C SER A 137 1.30 -0.22 13.93
N SER A 138 1.00 -1.42 14.38
CA SER A 138 -0.36 -1.99 14.34
C SER A 138 -1.37 -1.11 15.11
N SER A 139 -0.95 -0.49 16.21
CA SER A 139 -1.77 0.48 16.95
C SER A 139 -2.10 1.72 16.11
N ALA A 140 -1.11 2.30 15.42
CA ALA A 140 -1.31 3.46 14.56
C ALA A 140 -2.17 3.12 13.33
N VAL A 141 -2.03 1.92 12.75
CA VAL A 141 -2.91 1.45 11.66
C VAL A 141 -4.37 1.36 12.13
N ARG A 142 -4.61 0.87 13.35
CA ARG A 142 -5.97 0.78 13.91
C ARG A 142 -6.58 2.17 14.13
N GLU A 143 -5.80 3.11 14.64
CA GLU A 143 -6.23 4.51 14.82
C GLU A 143 -6.51 5.19 13.48
N LEU A 144 -5.63 4.99 12.49
CA LEU A 144 -5.85 5.49 11.15
C LEU A 144 -7.14 4.92 10.54
N ARG A 145 -7.40 3.63 10.74
CA ARG A 145 -8.64 2.97 10.28
C ARG A 145 -9.88 3.60 10.89
N ALA A 146 -9.86 3.87 12.20
CA ALA A 146 -10.96 4.57 12.86
C ALA A 146 -11.11 6.02 12.38
N ALA A 147 -9.99 6.70 12.13
CA ALA A 147 -9.98 8.08 11.66
C ALA A 147 -10.46 8.24 10.21
N LEU A 148 -10.23 7.25 9.35
CA LEU A 148 -10.60 7.30 7.93
C LEU A 148 -11.98 6.68 7.65
N SER A 149 -12.48 5.77 8.50
CA SER A 149 -13.80 5.14 8.32
C SER A 149 -14.95 6.14 8.35
N LYS A 150 -14.84 7.24 9.12
CA LYS A 150 -15.81 8.35 9.14
C LYS A 150 -15.98 9.05 7.78
N TYR A 151 -15.01 8.88 6.87
CA TYR A 151 -15.03 9.43 5.52
C TYR A 151 -15.37 8.39 4.45
N GLY A 152 -15.74 7.17 4.85
CA GLY A 152 -15.99 6.07 3.90
C GLY A 152 -14.72 5.59 3.18
N ILE A 153 -13.53 5.89 3.69
CA ILE A 153 -12.26 5.48 3.10
C ILE A 153 -11.88 4.10 3.62
N THR A 154 -11.66 3.16 2.71
CA THR A 154 -11.33 1.76 3.05
C THR A 154 -9.83 1.57 3.26
N ILE A 155 -9.44 0.82 4.29
CA ILE A 155 -8.04 0.47 4.55
C ILE A 155 -7.84 -1.04 4.44
N HIS A 156 -7.11 -1.48 3.40
CA HIS A 156 -6.66 -2.87 3.23
C HIS A 156 -5.24 -3.13 3.72
N LEU A 157 -4.63 -2.18 4.44
CA LEU A 157 -3.35 -2.41 5.12
C LEU A 157 -3.55 -3.53 6.15
N LEU A 158 -2.97 -4.69 5.85
CA LEU A 158 -2.68 -5.69 6.86
C LEU A 158 -1.84 -4.98 7.92
N ALA A 159 -2.36 -4.89 9.15
CA ALA A 159 -1.45 -4.62 10.24
C ALA A 159 -0.37 -5.73 10.19
N PRO A 160 0.88 -5.45 10.56
CA PRO A 160 1.77 -6.53 10.96
C PRO A 160 1.17 -7.10 12.25
N GLU A 161 0.10 -7.88 12.11
CA GLU A 161 -0.35 -8.83 13.11
C GLU A 161 0.83 -9.77 13.32
N SER A 162 1.01 -10.26 14.54
CA SER A 162 2.04 -11.24 14.93
C SER A 162 1.87 -12.62 14.24
N GLY A 163 1.29 -12.65 13.05
CA GLY A 163 1.11 -13.84 12.23
C GLY A 163 2.42 -14.27 11.56
N PRO A 164 2.48 -15.53 11.10
CA PRO A 164 3.66 -16.09 10.48
C PRO A 164 4.11 -15.21 9.33
N SER A 165 5.43 -15.00 9.22
CA SER A 165 5.99 -14.12 8.19
C SER A 165 5.41 -14.49 6.81
N PRO A 166 5.11 -13.51 5.94
CA PRO A 166 4.67 -13.79 4.57
C PRO A 166 5.64 -14.70 3.80
N HIS A 167 6.91 -14.72 4.21
CA HIS A 167 7.91 -15.64 3.70
C HIS A 167 7.68 -17.09 4.16
N ALA A 168 7.32 -17.31 5.42
CA ALA A 168 6.97 -18.63 5.94
C ALA A 168 5.68 -19.17 5.29
N LEU A 169 4.66 -18.32 5.13
CA LEU A 169 3.45 -18.68 4.41
C LEU A 169 3.72 -18.99 2.93
N ARG A 170 4.56 -18.20 2.27
CA ARG A 170 4.94 -18.43 0.87
C ARG A 170 5.77 -19.71 0.72
N HIS A 171 6.62 -20.02 1.68
CA HIS A 171 7.35 -21.29 1.72
C HIS A 171 6.39 -22.47 1.85
N LEU A 172 5.43 -22.40 2.79
CA LEU A 172 4.40 -23.43 2.98
C LEU A 172 3.55 -23.64 1.71
N ILE A 173 3.08 -22.56 1.10
CA ILE A 173 2.26 -22.61 -0.12
C ILE A 173 3.08 -23.20 -1.28
N ASN A 174 4.36 -22.84 -1.40
CA ASN A 174 5.23 -23.39 -2.43
C ASN A 174 5.55 -24.87 -2.17
N SER A 175 5.73 -25.31 -0.92
CA SER A 175 5.91 -26.73 -0.61
C SER A 175 4.68 -27.57 -0.93
N TRP A 176 3.48 -26.99 -0.83
CA TRP A 176 2.24 -27.67 -1.26
C TRP A 176 2.07 -27.66 -2.78
N ALA A 177 2.44 -26.55 -3.44
CA ALA A 177 2.34 -26.39 -4.88
C ALA A 177 3.35 -27.25 -5.66
N SER A 178 4.50 -27.57 -5.07
CA SER A 178 5.50 -28.46 -5.66
C SER A 178 5.09 -29.93 -5.65
N GLY A 179 3.96 -30.28 -5.02
CA GLY A 179 3.62 -31.67 -4.73
C GLY A 179 4.55 -32.18 -3.64
N LEU A 180 3.98 -32.84 -2.65
CA LEU A 180 4.75 -33.60 -1.68
C LEU A 180 5.48 -34.72 -2.44
N ASP A 181 6.73 -34.49 -2.81
CA ASP A 181 7.71 -35.55 -2.96
C ASP A 181 8.34 -35.72 -1.58
N LEU A 182 7.62 -36.43 -0.71
CA LEU A 182 8.11 -36.90 0.58
C LEU A 182 8.88 -38.23 0.43
N SER A 183 9.20 -38.65 -0.80
CA SER A 183 10.28 -39.62 -0.99
C SER A 183 11.60 -38.85 -0.91
N ASP A 184 12.06 -38.71 0.32
CA ASP A 184 13.48 -38.53 0.63
C ASP A 184 14.21 -39.80 0.15
N ASP A 185 14.45 -39.92 -1.15
CA ASP A 185 15.39 -40.89 -1.74
C ASP A 185 16.82 -40.34 -1.61
N ASP A 186 17.23 -40.03 -0.38
CA ASP A 186 18.64 -39.96 -0.01
C ASP A 186 18.88 -41.04 1.06
N ASP A 187 19.29 -42.21 0.56
CA ASP A 187 19.87 -43.33 1.31
C ASP A 187 21.08 -42.85 2.13
N GLU A 188 20.87 -42.30 3.32
CA GLU A 188 21.82 -42.42 4.43
C GLU A 188 21.04 -42.75 5.70
N GLU A 189 21.22 -43.98 6.19
CA GLU A 189 20.70 -44.48 7.47
C GLU A 189 20.94 -43.47 8.60
N GLN A 190 19.92 -42.66 8.89
CA GLN A 190 19.85 -41.89 10.11
C GLN A 190 18.49 -42.17 10.75
N ASP A 191 18.53 -43.12 11.68
CA ASP A 191 17.48 -43.43 12.65
C ASP A 191 17.20 -42.18 13.51
N CYS A 192 16.47 -41.24 12.93
CA CYS A 192 15.84 -40.13 13.62
C CYS A 192 14.41 -40.57 13.93
N GLY A 193 14.12 -40.85 15.19
CA GLY A 193 12.79 -41.25 15.69
C GLY A 193 11.72 -40.21 15.41
N GLY A 194 11.22 -40.16 14.18
CA GLY A 194 10.25 -39.19 13.66
C GLY A 194 8.78 -39.59 13.83
N GLY A 195 8.49 -40.78 14.36
CA GLY A 195 7.12 -41.27 14.52
C GLY A 195 6.26 -40.42 15.46
N GLU A 196 6.85 -39.84 16.51
CA GLU A 196 6.12 -39.01 17.48
C GLU A 196 5.82 -37.60 16.96
N GLU A 197 6.76 -37.01 16.21
CA GLU A 197 6.65 -35.63 15.71
C GLU A 197 5.68 -35.54 14.51
N GLU A 198 5.71 -36.54 13.62
CA GLU A 198 4.73 -36.67 12.53
C GLU A 198 3.32 -36.95 13.06
N ALA A 199 3.19 -37.81 14.09
CA ALA A 199 1.91 -38.07 14.74
C ALA A 199 1.36 -36.85 15.50
N GLU A 200 2.22 -35.97 16.03
CA GLU A 200 1.79 -34.72 16.65
C GLU A 200 1.31 -33.69 15.62
N VAL A 201 2.01 -33.58 14.49
CA VAL A 201 1.61 -32.71 13.36
C VAL A 201 0.28 -33.14 12.78
N LEU A 202 0.07 -34.44 12.56
CA LEU A 202 -1.21 -34.97 12.07
C LEU A 202 -2.34 -34.75 13.08
N ARG A 203 -2.10 -34.96 14.38
CA ARG A 203 -3.07 -34.64 15.46
C ARG A 203 -3.40 -33.15 15.55
N HIS A 204 -2.49 -32.27 15.15
CA HIS A 204 -2.73 -30.83 15.11
C HIS A 204 -3.56 -30.44 13.87
N LEU A 205 -3.29 -31.06 12.72
CA LEU A 205 -4.04 -30.89 11.48
C LEU A 205 -5.49 -31.37 11.60
N ASP A 206 -5.73 -32.53 12.20
CA ASP A 206 -7.09 -33.04 12.42
C ASP A 206 -7.92 -32.14 13.35
N ARG A 207 -7.28 -31.59 14.40
CA ARG A 207 -7.93 -30.61 15.28
C ARG A 207 -8.30 -29.33 14.56
N LEU A 208 -7.46 -28.87 13.63
CA LEU A 208 -7.74 -27.70 12.80
C LEU A 208 -8.87 -27.96 11.80
N LEU A 209 -8.90 -29.14 11.16
CA LEU A 209 -9.93 -29.52 10.21
C LEU A 209 -11.30 -29.74 10.88
N ALA A 210 -11.34 -30.39 12.04
CA ALA A 210 -12.57 -30.56 12.84
C ALA A 210 -13.16 -29.20 13.27
N GLY A 211 -12.30 -28.25 13.67
CA GLY A 211 -12.71 -26.89 14.04
C GLY A 211 -13.27 -26.07 12.86
N ILE A 212 -12.84 -26.37 11.63
CA ILE A 212 -13.33 -25.71 10.41
C ILE A 212 -14.69 -26.29 9.97
N ASN A 213 -14.89 -27.60 10.13
CA ASN A 213 -16.13 -28.28 9.71
C ASN A 213 -17.23 -28.32 10.78
N GLY A 214 -16.93 -27.91 12.03
CA GLY A 214 -17.88 -27.91 13.13
C GLY A 214 -18.20 -29.29 13.69
N GLU A 215 -17.36 -30.29 13.41
CA GLU A 215 -17.50 -31.65 13.94
C GLU A 215 -16.72 -31.79 15.27
N PRO A 216 -17.23 -32.54 16.26
CA PRO A 216 -16.48 -32.81 17.48
C PRO A 216 -15.27 -33.70 17.18
N VAL A 217 -14.10 -33.29 17.69
CA VAL A 217 -12.85 -34.04 17.60
C VAL A 217 -13.03 -35.43 18.23
N PRO A 218 -12.73 -36.54 17.53
CA PRO A 218 -12.75 -37.87 18.14
C PRO A 218 -11.58 -38.02 19.09
N ASP A 219 -11.85 -38.11 20.39
CA ASP A 219 -10.84 -38.54 21.37
C ASP A 219 -10.57 -40.03 21.19
N GLY A 220 -9.37 -40.38 20.74
CA GLY A 220 -8.74 -41.68 21.01
C GLY A 220 -8.85 -42.78 19.95
N TYR A 221 -8.18 -42.64 18.79
CA TYR A 221 -8.07 -43.73 17.81
C TYR A 221 -6.67 -44.30 17.57
N TYR A 222 -5.73 -44.06 18.48
CA TYR A 222 -4.46 -44.81 18.52
C TYR A 222 -4.19 -45.19 19.97
N GLU A 223 -4.87 -46.24 20.44
CA GLU A 223 -4.38 -46.98 21.61
C GLU A 223 -3.11 -47.72 21.18
N ASP A 224 -2.06 -47.47 21.94
CA ASP A 224 -0.76 -48.11 21.89
C ASP A 224 -0.95 -49.64 21.96
N GLU A 225 -0.69 -50.36 20.86
CA GLU A 225 -0.54 -51.83 20.93
C GLU A 225 0.78 -52.14 21.63
N THR A 226 0.82 -51.93 22.94
CA THR A 226 1.84 -52.47 23.84
C THR A 226 1.20 -53.46 24.83
N GLU A 227 0.85 -54.64 24.33
CA GLU A 227 0.79 -55.88 25.12
C GLU A 227 0.88 -57.04 24.12
N THR A 228 1.85 -57.95 24.20
CA THR A 228 2.05 -58.87 25.32
C THR A 228 3.43 -59.53 25.32
N ALA A 229 3.98 -59.65 26.54
CA ALA A 229 4.70 -60.80 27.13
C ALA A 229 5.86 -61.48 26.38
#